data_AF-A0A225WD97-F1
#
_entry.id   AF-A0A225WD97-F1
#
_cell.length_a   1.000
_cell.length_b   1.000
_cell.length_c   1.000
_cell.angle_alpha   90.00
_cell.angle_beta   90.00
_cell.angle_gamma   90.00
#
_symmetry.space_group_name_H-M   'P 1'
#
loop_
_entity.id
_entity.type
_entity.pdbx_description
1 polymer ?
#
loop_
_entity_poly.entity_id
_entity_poly.type
_entity_poly.pdbx_seq_one_letter_code
_entity_poly.pdbx_strand_id
1 'polypeptide(L)'
;MKAWLVQHYPDAIDADTNELRFPLPKDAVLAFFGHICSPAHSCDHDELGQPLDTKLRHVLDGYEKVINSLKKRGLMKINEGKHQLKANGYELLALKLMTITPTKRGQSWATVLFGWSYFVLIKLQHIEWLDDALVIEEQGHKGDQTGAEKFGKHVYANPYEPSKCPILALRVHLLCCTERIVGGKQQLFIGSDNKNRFGRLLRRVIDHLSDEEIAVLSCIPSDIGTHSLRKGSSSYALSQVNGPTPVSVYLRMGQSLGKLKDRYIHFGEGTDQLCGRMITGLPFNSEQFVDLAIIHVEYEQRFLFFLGSVIHHEQYLRATLSPTHPIFKARAFSSNQLLSKQRGLTVLAIGSSSVCGMKATGIPAHLAIAKEVKELRDEAVNLNRESNQLKTDITTTQPDMVSAKVVTELRQHFVVNGVAPVSLQDLTILRKGLVEEFRSAITVFQSPRQNEYSAPKESLCHNGDLGSGMVGN
;
A
#
# COMPACT_ATOMS: atom_id res chain seq x y z
N MET A 1 16.94 -43.20 26.69
CA MET A 1 16.06 -42.73 25.61
C MET A 1 15.14 -43.82 25.10
N LYS A 2 15.64 -44.86 24.41
CA LYS A 2 14.83 -45.94 23.83
C LYS A 2 13.85 -46.60 24.83
N ALA A 3 14.33 -47.09 25.98
CA ALA A 3 13.47 -47.70 27.00
C ALA A 3 12.35 -46.76 27.52
N TRP A 4 12.67 -45.48 27.73
CA TRP A 4 11.70 -44.48 28.17
C TRP A 4 10.66 -44.17 27.09
N LEU A 5 11.10 -44.08 25.83
CA LEU A 5 10.23 -43.85 24.67
C LEU A 5 9.33 -45.05 24.38
N VAL A 6 9.82 -46.29 24.50
CA VAL A 6 8.97 -47.50 24.40
C VAL A 6 7.80 -47.42 25.37
N GLN A 7 8.04 -46.92 26.58
CA GLN A 7 7.04 -46.86 27.64
C GLN A 7 6.02 -45.71 27.47
N HIS A 8 6.44 -44.55 26.98
CA HIS A 8 5.61 -43.33 26.95
C HIS A 8 5.15 -42.94 25.54
N TYR A 9 5.85 -43.40 24.51
CA TYR A 9 5.61 -43.13 23.09
C TYR A 9 5.90 -44.39 22.26
N PRO A 10 5.13 -45.49 22.44
CA PRO A 10 5.40 -46.76 21.76
C PRO A 10 5.42 -46.64 20.22
N ASP A 11 4.67 -45.69 19.66
CA ASP A 11 4.67 -45.37 18.22
C ASP A 11 6.00 -44.80 17.69
N ALA A 12 6.90 -44.39 18.60
CA ALA A 12 8.25 -43.95 18.28
C ALA A 12 9.23 -45.12 18.09
N ILE A 13 8.76 -46.36 18.24
CA ILE A 13 9.51 -47.59 18.01
C ILE A 13 8.94 -48.28 16.79
N ASP A 14 9.82 -48.72 15.92
CA ASP A 14 9.44 -49.48 14.76
C ASP A 14 9.09 -50.91 15.16
N ALA A 15 7.86 -51.33 14.86
CA ALA A 15 7.30 -52.59 15.33
C ALA A 15 8.06 -53.83 14.81
N ASP A 16 8.69 -53.72 13.63
CA ASP A 16 9.36 -54.83 12.97
C ASP A 16 10.83 -54.94 13.38
N THR A 17 11.50 -53.78 13.56
CA THR A 17 12.94 -53.73 13.87
C THR A 17 13.24 -53.52 15.35
N ASN A 18 12.23 -53.21 16.17
CA ASN A 18 12.36 -52.80 17.56
C ASN A 18 13.38 -51.66 17.76
N GLU A 19 13.61 -50.86 16.72
CA GLU A 19 14.50 -49.71 16.74
C GLU A 19 13.73 -48.39 16.82
N LEU A 20 14.41 -47.32 17.24
CA LEU A 20 13.80 -46.00 17.24
C LEU A 20 13.43 -45.58 15.82
N ARG A 21 12.18 -45.16 15.62
CA ARG A 21 11.76 -44.53 14.36
C ARG A 21 12.41 -43.16 14.25
N PHE A 22 13.20 -42.98 13.19
CA PHE A 22 13.81 -41.71 12.86
C PHE A 22 13.16 -41.10 11.61
N PRO A 23 12.76 -39.81 11.65
CA PRO A 23 12.84 -38.90 12.80
C PRO A 23 11.78 -39.22 13.86
N LEU A 24 12.09 -38.88 15.12
CA LEU A 24 11.17 -39.06 16.25
C LEU A 24 10.07 -37.99 16.22
N PRO A 25 8.83 -38.30 16.66
CA PRO A 25 7.78 -37.30 16.80
C PRO A 25 8.19 -36.15 17.73
N LYS A 26 7.86 -34.91 17.35
CA LYS A 26 8.23 -33.70 18.11
C LYS A 26 7.81 -33.79 19.58
N ASP A 27 6.61 -34.31 19.85
CA ASP A 27 6.07 -34.40 21.21
C ASP A 27 6.85 -35.44 22.04
N ALA A 28 7.26 -36.55 21.43
CA ALA A 28 8.10 -37.56 22.07
C ALA A 28 9.50 -37.01 22.40
N VAL A 29 10.07 -36.22 21.49
CA VAL A 29 11.36 -35.54 21.68
C VAL A 29 11.25 -34.52 22.82
N LEU A 30 10.25 -33.64 22.80
CA LEU A 30 10.04 -32.62 23.85
C LEU A 30 9.76 -33.24 25.22
N ALA A 31 8.94 -34.29 25.28
CA ALA A 31 8.62 -34.97 26.54
C ALA A 31 9.82 -35.72 27.11
N PHE A 32 10.63 -36.36 26.26
CA PHE A 32 11.88 -36.99 26.71
C PHE A 32 12.87 -35.93 27.21
N PHE A 33 12.99 -34.78 26.53
CA PHE A 33 13.83 -33.68 27.00
C PHE A 33 13.30 -33.07 28.31
N GLY A 34 11.99 -32.91 28.45
CA GLY A 34 11.36 -32.50 29.71
C GLY A 34 11.66 -33.49 30.84
N HIS A 35 11.61 -34.79 30.58
CA HIS A 35 11.93 -35.83 31.54
C HIS A 35 13.40 -35.79 32.00
N ILE A 36 14.36 -35.62 31.09
CA ILE A 36 15.79 -35.56 31.46
C ILE A 36 16.17 -34.22 32.11
N CYS A 37 15.44 -33.13 31.83
CA CYS A 37 15.68 -31.81 32.42
C CYS A 37 14.89 -31.57 33.72
N SER A 38 13.84 -32.35 33.99
CA SER A 38 13.02 -32.24 35.21
C SER A 38 13.82 -32.36 36.51
N PRO A 39 14.84 -33.23 36.63
CA PRO A 39 15.70 -33.28 37.81
C PRO A 39 16.53 -32.01 38.00
N ALA A 40 17.00 -31.38 36.91
CA ALA A 40 17.78 -30.14 36.95
C ALA A 40 16.92 -28.94 37.38
N HIS A 41 15.64 -28.92 37.01
CA HIS A 41 14.70 -27.85 37.40
C HIS A 41 14.33 -27.87 38.90
N SER A 42 14.63 -28.97 39.60
CA SER A 42 14.41 -29.13 41.04
C SER A 42 15.62 -28.66 41.87
N CYS A 43 16.70 -28.25 41.21
CA CYS A 43 17.99 -27.92 41.84
C CYS A 43 18.59 -26.66 41.19
N ASP A 44 17.96 -25.50 41.32
CA ASP A 44 18.62 -24.26 40.93
C ASP A 44 19.46 -23.73 42.11
N HIS A 45 20.78 -23.86 42.01
CA HIS A 45 21.69 -22.71 41.86
C HIS A 45 23.14 -23.17 41.63
N ASP A 46 23.71 -22.69 40.53
CA ASP A 46 25.13 -22.43 40.28
C ASP A 46 26.11 -23.62 40.40
N GLU A 47 26.29 -24.37 39.30
CA GLU A 47 27.61 -24.85 38.77
C GLU A 47 27.48 -25.98 37.72
N LEU A 48 26.30 -26.59 37.54
CA LEU A 48 26.10 -27.77 36.66
C LEU A 48 25.45 -27.50 35.28
N GLY A 49 25.13 -26.25 34.94
CA GLY A 49 24.37 -25.91 33.71
C GLY A 49 25.17 -26.00 32.40
N GLN A 50 26.46 -25.66 32.40
CA GLN A 50 27.26 -25.60 31.16
C GLN A 50 27.52 -26.98 30.50
N PRO A 51 27.81 -28.07 31.25
CA PRO A 51 28.03 -29.39 30.66
C PRO A 51 26.77 -30.00 30.06
N LEU A 52 25.60 -29.76 30.68
CA LEU A 52 24.31 -30.26 30.21
C LEU A 52 23.88 -29.55 28.93
N ASP A 53 24.02 -28.21 28.87
CA ASP A 53 23.76 -27.42 27.67
C ASP A 53 24.64 -27.82 26.49
N THR A 54 25.90 -28.17 26.76
CA THR A 54 26.85 -28.60 25.72
C THR A 54 26.48 -29.98 25.19
N LYS A 55 26.13 -30.92 26.05
CA LYS A 55 25.63 -32.26 25.64
C LYS A 55 24.32 -32.16 24.87
N LEU A 56 23.40 -31.29 25.31
CA LEU A 56 22.14 -31.04 24.62
C LEU A 56 22.38 -30.49 23.20
N ARG A 57 23.25 -29.49 23.07
CA ARG A 57 23.66 -28.95 21.76
C ARG A 57 24.25 -30.04 20.85
N HIS A 58 25.15 -30.87 21.36
CA HIS A 58 25.71 -31.98 20.57
C HIS A 58 24.67 -33.00 20.10
N VAL A 59 23.67 -33.32 20.93
CA VAL A 59 22.57 -34.22 20.54
C VAL A 59 21.69 -33.58 19.47
N LEU A 60 21.37 -32.29 19.63
CA LEU A 60 20.60 -31.54 18.63
C LEU A 60 21.35 -31.42 17.30
N ASP A 61 22.64 -31.10 17.33
CA ASP A 61 23.50 -31.04 16.14
C ASP A 61 23.57 -32.41 15.44
N GLY A 62 23.69 -33.49 16.21
CA GLY A 62 23.65 -34.86 15.69
C GLY A 62 22.32 -35.19 15.02
N TYR A 63 21.21 -34.78 15.64
CA TYR A 63 19.87 -34.97 15.11
C TYR A 63 19.63 -34.15 13.83
N GLU A 64 20.09 -32.90 13.77
CA GLU A 64 20.03 -32.05 12.57
C GLU A 64 20.82 -32.67 11.41
N LYS A 65 21.99 -33.26 11.68
CA LYS A 65 22.76 -34.01 10.67
C LYS A 65 21.99 -35.22 10.13
N VAL A 66 21.29 -35.96 10.98
CA VAL A 66 20.44 -37.09 10.56
C VAL A 66 19.27 -36.59 9.70
N ILE A 67 18.57 -35.54 10.13
CA ILE A 67 17.50 -34.92 9.35
C ILE A 67 18.02 -34.48 7.98
N ASN A 68 19.17 -33.79 7.93
CA ASN A 68 19.78 -33.36 6.67
C ASN A 68 20.16 -34.53 5.77
N SER A 69 20.63 -35.65 6.34
CA SER A 69 20.89 -36.89 5.59
C SER A 69 19.61 -37.47 5.00
N LEU A 70 18.52 -37.54 5.78
CA LEU A 70 17.22 -38.02 5.32
C LEU A 70 16.64 -37.13 4.21
N LYS A 71 16.77 -35.80 4.34
CA LYS A 71 16.38 -34.83 3.29
C LYS A 71 17.19 -35.01 2.01
N LYS A 72 18.52 -35.15 2.11
CA LYS A 72 19.41 -35.41 0.95
C LYS A 72 19.07 -36.71 0.23
N ARG A 73 18.67 -37.74 0.98
CA ARG A 73 18.26 -39.04 0.45
C ARG A 73 16.81 -39.08 -0.06
N GLY A 74 16.08 -37.96 0.00
CA GLY A 74 14.69 -37.89 -0.42
C GLY A 74 13.71 -38.63 0.51
N LEU A 75 14.16 -39.08 1.68
CA LEU A 75 13.36 -39.80 2.67
C LEU A 75 12.54 -38.86 3.56
N MET A 76 12.80 -37.55 3.47
CA MET A 76 12.09 -36.51 4.20
C MET A 76 11.91 -35.29 3.31
N LYS A 77 10.80 -34.55 3.50
CA LYS A 77 10.58 -33.27 2.81
C LYS A 77 11.74 -32.31 3.09
N ILE A 78 12.29 -31.72 2.04
CA ILE A 78 13.40 -30.76 2.12
C ILE A 78 12.99 -29.55 2.97
N ASN A 79 11.80 -29.01 2.73
CA ASN A 79 11.28 -27.84 3.39
C ASN A 79 10.26 -28.21 4.47
N GLU A 80 10.34 -27.52 5.61
CA GLU A 80 9.39 -27.65 6.71
C GLU A 80 8.51 -26.40 6.83
N GLY A 81 7.24 -26.60 7.17
CA GLY A 81 6.26 -25.54 7.33
C GLY A 81 5.66 -25.05 6.01
N LYS A 82 4.93 -23.92 6.10
CA LYS A 82 4.22 -23.34 4.95
C LYS A 82 5.14 -22.48 4.08
N HIS A 83 4.98 -22.60 2.77
CA HIS A 83 5.76 -21.81 1.80
C HIS A 83 5.29 -20.35 1.78
N GLN A 84 6.15 -19.42 1.40
CA GLN A 84 5.72 -18.04 1.13
C GLN A 84 4.86 -17.99 -0.12
N LEU A 85 3.75 -17.24 -0.07
CA LEU A 85 2.90 -17.02 -1.24
C LEU A 85 3.48 -15.88 -2.08
N LYS A 86 3.66 -16.10 -3.39
CA LYS A 86 4.11 -15.05 -4.33
C LYS A 86 2.95 -14.10 -4.68
N ALA A 87 3.27 -12.92 -5.22
CA ALA A 87 2.28 -11.88 -5.55
C ALA A 87 1.20 -12.37 -6.54
N ASN A 88 1.60 -13.06 -7.61
CA ASN A 88 0.68 -13.66 -8.58
C ASN A 88 -0.27 -14.71 -7.94
N GLY A 89 0.25 -15.55 -7.05
CA GLY A 89 -0.56 -16.50 -6.29
C GLY A 89 -1.52 -15.80 -5.33
N TYR A 90 -1.11 -14.68 -4.72
CA TYR A 90 -1.97 -13.85 -3.89
C TYR A 90 -3.10 -13.20 -4.70
N GLU A 91 -2.79 -12.66 -5.89
CA GLU A 91 -3.78 -12.08 -6.81
C GLU A 91 -4.88 -13.07 -7.18
N LEU A 92 -4.49 -14.26 -7.62
CA LEU A 92 -5.41 -15.34 -7.95
C LEU A 92 -6.30 -15.69 -6.75
N LEU A 93 -5.69 -15.93 -5.59
CA LEU A 93 -6.45 -16.31 -4.39
C LEU A 93 -7.36 -15.18 -3.90
N ALA A 94 -6.93 -13.92 -4.00
CA ALA A 94 -7.74 -12.76 -3.64
C ALA A 94 -8.98 -12.67 -4.54
N LEU A 95 -8.82 -12.84 -5.85
CA LEU A 95 -9.93 -12.87 -6.80
C LEU A 95 -10.90 -14.03 -6.52
N LYS A 96 -10.39 -15.25 -6.32
CA LYS A 96 -11.22 -16.43 -6.00
C LYS A 96 -11.97 -16.27 -4.68
N LEU A 97 -11.34 -15.70 -3.66
CA LEU A 97 -11.98 -15.40 -2.38
C LEU A 97 -13.01 -14.26 -2.47
N MET A 98 -12.86 -13.34 -3.42
CA MET A 98 -13.84 -12.28 -3.65
C MET A 98 -15.09 -12.80 -4.38
N THR A 99 -14.93 -13.72 -5.32
CA THR A 99 -16.04 -14.23 -6.17
C THR A 99 -16.73 -15.47 -5.63
N ILE A 100 -16.16 -16.14 -4.62
CA ILE A 100 -16.72 -17.37 -4.06
C ILE A 100 -18.15 -17.17 -3.53
N THR A 101 -19.04 -18.05 -3.94
CA THR A 101 -20.43 -18.07 -3.47
C THR A 101 -20.58 -18.95 -2.23
N PRO A 102 -21.34 -18.53 -1.20
CA PRO A 102 -21.75 -19.41 -0.11
C PRO A 102 -22.56 -20.59 -0.66
N THR A 103 -22.15 -21.82 -0.33
CA THR A 103 -22.87 -23.04 -0.79
C THR A 103 -23.36 -23.90 0.36
N LYS A 104 -22.87 -23.69 1.59
CA LYS A 104 -23.23 -24.48 2.77
C LYS A 104 -24.12 -23.69 3.73
N ARG A 105 -25.02 -24.39 4.44
CA ARG A 105 -25.79 -23.83 5.58
C ARG A 105 -24.82 -23.23 6.61
N GLY A 106 -25.01 -21.98 7.00
CA GLY A 106 -24.14 -21.24 7.94
C GLY A 106 -22.99 -20.46 7.30
N GLN A 107 -22.82 -20.51 5.97
CA GLN A 107 -21.95 -19.57 5.25
C GLN A 107 -22.76 -18.33 4.86
N SER A 108 -22.38 -17.17 5.38
CA SER A 108 -22.85 -15.89 4.83
C SER A 108 -21.86 -15.37 3.79
N TRP A 109 -22.32 -14.49 2.91
CA TRP A 109 -21.41 -13.75 2.03
C TRP A 109 -20.34 -13.01 2.85
N ALA A 110 -20.69 -12.42 3.99
CA ALA A 110 -19.74 -11.81 4.92
C ALA A 110 -18.68 -12.79 5.46
N THR A 111 -18.97 -14.10 5.49
CA THR A 111 -18.03 -15.14 5.92
C THR A 111 -17.00 -15.50 4.85
N VAL A 112 -17.38 -15.40 3.58
CA VAL A 112 -16.54 -15.79 2.44
C VAL A 112 -15.85 -14.60 1.78
N LEU A 113 -16.43 -13.41 1.90
CA LEU A 113 -15.89 -12.15 1.41
C LEU A 113 -14.57 -11.81 2.11
N PHE A 114 -13.52 -11.66 1.30
CA PHE A 114 -12.23 -11.13 1.71
C PHE A 114 -11.62 -11.84 2.93
N GLY A 115 -11.67 -13.17 2.90
CA GLY A 115 -11.09 -14.08 3.90
C GLY A 115 -9.67 -13.68 4.36
N TRP A 116 -8.87 -13.05 3.51
CA TRP A 116 -7.52 -12.62 3.86
C TRP A 116 -7.47 -11.48 4.91
N SER A 117 -8.56 -10.73 5.10
CA SER A 117 -8.66 -9.70 6.15
C SER A 117 -8.86 -10.27 7.57
N TYR A 118 -9.02 -11.60 7.71
CA TYR A 118 -9.32 -12.28 8.98
C TYR A 118 -8.12 -12.50 9.92
N PHE A 119 -6.97 -11.87 9.68
CA PHE A 119 -5.76 -12.18 10.47
C PHE A 119 -5.77 -11.67 11.91
N VAL A 120 -6.71 -10.80 12.29
CA VAL A 120 -6.78 -10.25 13.65
C VAL A 120 -8.23 -10.10 14.10
N LEU A 121 -8.50 -10.33 15.39
CA LEU A 121 -9.77 -10.00 16.04
C LEU A 121 -9.91 -8.46 16.13
N ILE A 122 -10.21 -7.82 15.01
CA ILE A 122 -10.33 -6.37 14.94
C ILE A 122 -11.70 -5.95 15.49
N LYS A 123 -11.70 -5.04 16.45
CA LYS A 123 -12.90 -4.31 16.88
C LYS A 123 -12.99 -3.03 16.06
N LEU A 124 -14.21 -2.61 15.71
CA LEU A 124 -14.41 -1.35 14.97
C LEU A 124 -13.86 -0.13 15.72
N GLN A 125 -13.80 -0.20 17.05
CA GLN A 125 -13.24 0.86 17.91
C GLN A 125 -11.73 1.03 17.78
N HIS A 126 -11.01 0.05 17.23
CA HIS A 126 -9.55 0.12 17.05
C HIS A 126 -9.16 0.61 15.64
N ILE A 127 -10.14 1.08 14.88
CA ILE A 127 -9.95 1.53 13.51
C ILE A 127 -10.15 3.04 13.50
N GLU A 128 -9.15 3.75 13.04
CA GLU A 128 -9.23 5.18 12.77
C GLU A 128 -8.72 5.50 11.37
N TRP A 129 -8.97 6.73 10.93
CA TRP A 129 -8.41 7.27 9.70
C TRP A 129 -7.42 8.36 10.07
N LEU A 130 -6.18 8.20 9.62
CA LEU A 130 -5.11 9.18 9.70
C LEU A 130 -4.63 9.46 8.29
N ASP A 131 -4.72 10.73 7.88
CA ASP A 131 -4.47 11.18 6.51
C ASP A 131 -5.15 10.27 5.48
N ASP A 132 -4.37 9.61 4.63
CA ASP A 132 -4.84 8.76 3.53
C ASP A 132 -4.85 7.26 3.85
N ALA A 133 -4.63 6.90 5.11
CA ALA A 133 -4.59 5.52 5.57
C ALA A 133 -5.68 5.22 6.60
N LEU A 134 -6.20 4.00 6.50
CA LEU A 134 -6.92 3.37 7.60
C LEU A 134 -5.89 2.80 8.57
N VAL A 135 -5.94 3.22 9.83
CA VAL A 135 -5.01 2.78 10.86
C VAL A 135 -5.71 1.80 11.78
N ILE A 136 -5.10 0.63 11.95
CA ILE A 136 -5.62 -0.45 12.80
C ILE A 136 -4.69 -0.59 14.01
N GLU A 137 -5.18 -0.23 15.19
CA GLU A 137 -4.46 -0.45 16.45
C GLU A 137 -4.64 -1.89 16.93
N GLU A 138 -3.51 -2.60 17.09
CA GLU A 138 -3.52 -3.94 17.67
C GLU A 138 -3.30 -3.87 19.19
N GLN A 139 -4.12 -4.61 19.95
CA GLN A 139 -3.91 -4.80 21.39
C GLN A 139 -2.90 -5.92 21.57
N GLY A 140 -1.62 -5.56 21.58
CA GLY A 140 -0.49 -6.48 21.64
C GLY A 140 -0.20 -7.19 20.31
N HIS A 141 1.01 -7.73 20.19
CA HIS A 141 1.49 -8.46 19.02
C HIS A 141 2.44 -9.60 19.43
N LYS A 142 2.96 -10.36 18.46
CA LYS A 142 3.77 -11.57 18.77
C LYS A 142 5.01 -11.26 19.62
N GLY A 143 5.61 -10.09 19.42
CA GLY A 143 6.74 -9.56 20.20
C GLY A 143 6.37 -8.95 21.54
N ASP A 144 5.12 -8.49 21.72
CA ASP A 144 4.61 -7.97 22.99
C ASP A 144 3.18 -8.46 23.22
N GLN A 145 3.05 -9.55 23.97
CA GLN A 145 1.75 -10.12 24.32
C GLN A 145 1.03 -9.33 25.42
N THR A 146 1.72 -8.43 26.11
CA THR A 146 1.13 -7.60 27.18
C THR A 146 0.38 -6.40 26.59
N GLY A 147 0.75 -5.98 25.38
CA GLY A 147 0.18 -4.81 24.71
C GLY A 147 0.57 -3.50 25.39
N ALA A 148 1.72 -3.47 26.07
CA ALA A 148 2.30 -2.25 26.62
C ALA A 148 2.80 -1.34 25.49
N GLU A 149 3.37 -1.92 24.44
CA GLU A 149 3.76 -1.22 23.22
C GLU A 149 2.66 -1.38 22.16
N LYS A 150 1.96 -0.28 21.88
CA LYS A 150 0.88 -0.23 20.88
C LYS A 150 1.30 0.68 19.74
N PHE A 151 1.07 0.22 18.52
CA PHE A 151 1.20 1.03 17.33
C PHE A 151 0.13 0.64 16.31
N GLY A 152 -0.33 1.64 15.57
CA GLY A 152 -1.29 1.48 14.50
C GLY A 152 -0.62 1.01 13.21
N LYS A 153 -1.23 0.04 12.53
CA LYS A 153 -0.78 -0.40 11.20
C LYS A 153 -1.56 0.33 10.11
N HIS A 154 -0.84 0.98 9.21
CA HIS A 154 -1.42 1.75 8.11
C HIS A 154 -1.86 0.82 6.98
N VAL A 155 -3.11 0.95 6.55
CA VAL A 155 -3.76 0.16 5.50
C VAL A 155 -4.33 1.11 4.46
N TYR A 156 -4.00 0.89 3.19
CA TYR A 156 -4.32 1.81 2.10
C TYR A 156 -5.36 1.23 1.16
N ALA A 157 -6.04 2.09 0.41
CA ALA A 157 -6.87 1.62 -0.70
C ALA A 157 -5.97 1.23 -1.89
N ASN A 158 -6.42 0.24 -2.67
CA ASN A 158 -5.86 -0.07 -3.98
C ASN A 158 -6.90 0.28 -5.06
N PRO A 159 -6.82 1.46 -5.70
CA PRO A 159 -7.78 1.83 -6.73
C PRO A 159 -7.60 1.05 -8.04
N TYR A 160 -6.44 0.43 -8.24
CA TYR A 160 -6.03 -0.26 -9.47
C TYR A 160 -6.44 -1.72 -9.52
N GLU A 161 -6.38 -2.41 -8.38
CA GLU A 161 -6.61 -3.84 -8.29
C GLU A 161 -7.67 -4.14 -7.21
N PRO A 162 -8.95 -4.11 -7.58
CA PRO A 162 -10.05 -4.11 -6.61
C PRO A 162 -10.12 -5.39 -5.78
N SER A 163 -9.73 -6.55 -6.35
CA SER A 163 -9.72 -7.84 -5.64
C SER A 163 -8.74 -7.87 -4.46
N LYS A 164 -7.69 -7.04 -4.49
CA LYS A 164 -6.67 -6.93 -3.46
C LYS A 164 -6.89 -5.73 -2.51
N CYS A 165 -7.83 -4.85 -2.81
CA CYS A 165 -8.05 -3.61 -2.06
C CYS A 165 -8.65 -3.89 -0.66
N PRO A 166 -7.93 -3.65 0.46
CA PRO A 166 -8.45 -3.89 1.81
C PRO A 166 -9.58 -2.92 2.19
N ILE A 167 -9.55 -1.70 1.68
CA ILE A 167 -10.59 -0.69 1.97
C ILE A 167 -11.91 -1.07 1.29
N LEU A 168 -11.85 -1.49 0.01
CA LEU A 168 -13.00 -2.04 -0.70
C LEU A 168 -13.52 -3.28 0.03
N ALA A 169 -12.60 -4.19 0.37
CA ALA A 169 -12.91 -5.43 1.06
C ALA A 169 -13.70 -5.21 2.35
N LEU A 170 -13.16 -4.33 3.19
CA LEU A 170 -13.75 -3.94 4.45
C LEU A 170 -15.14 -3.32 4.24
N ARG A 171 -15.29 -2.43 3.27
CA ARG A 171 -16.58 -1.80 3.00
C ARG A 171 -17.63 -2.77 2.48
N VAL A 172 -17.26 -3.64 1.55
CA VAL A 172 -18.15 -4.69 1.02
C VAL A 172 -18.64 -5.58 2.18
N HIS A 173 -17.73 -5.98 3.08
CA HIS A 173 -18.07 -6.74 4.29
C HIS A 173 -19.05 -5.98 5.21
N LEU A 174 -18.78 -4.70 5.49
CA LEU A 174 -19.63 -3.87 6.34
C LEU A 174 -21.04 -3.69 5.76
N LEU A 175 -21.16 -3.51 4.44
CA LEU A 175 -22.47 -3.37 3.77
C LEU A 175 -23.25 -4.69 3.70
N CYS A 176 -22.56 -5.83 3.71
CA CYS A 176 -23.20 -7.15 3.67
C CYS A 176 -23.54 -7.70 5.06
N CYS A 177 -22.96 -7.14 6.12
CA CYS A 177 -23.15 -7.59 7.50
C CYS A 177 -24.21 -6.74 8.20
N THR A 178 -25.48 -7.17 8.13
CA THR A 178 -26.63 -6.44 8.68
C THR A 178 -26.85 -6.64 10.18
N GLU A 179 -26.09 -7.53 10.84
CA GLU A 179 -26.30 -7.96 12.24
C GLU A 179 -25.69 -7.01 13.29
N ARG A 180 -25.39 -5.76 12.93
CA ARG A 180 -24.86 -4.76 13.88
C ARG A 180 -26.00 -4.03 14.58
N ILE A 181 -26.45 -4.60 15.71
CA ILE A 181 -27.46 -4.00 16.58
C ILE A 181 -26.81 -2.92 17.44
N VAL A 182 -27.52 -1.81 17.68
CA VAL A 182 -27.11 -0.76 18.65
C VAL A 182 -26.93 -1.41 20.03
N GLY A 183 -25.76 -1.24 20.64
CA GLY A 183 -25.39 -1.92 21.90
C GLY A 183 -24.85 -3.35 21.76
N GLY A 184 -24.78 -3.90 20.54
CA GLY A 184 -24.18 -5.21 20.25
C GLY A 184 -22.65 -5.21 20.23
N LYS A 185 -22.06 -6.41 20.12
CA LYS A 185 -20.60 -6.59 20.02
C LYS A 185 -20.07 -5.88 18.75
N GLN A 186 -19.18 -4.90 18.94
CA GLN A 186 -18.54 -4.12 17.86
C GLN A 186 -17.41 -4.88 17.14
N GLN A 187 -17.49 -6.21 17.07
CA GLN A 187 -16.48 -7.03 16.39
C GLN A 187 -16.60 -6.83 14.88
N LEU A 188 -15.48 -6.63 14.19
CA LEU A 188 -15.48 -6.52 12.74
C LEU A 188 -15.97 -7.83 12.10
N PHE A 189 -15.49 -8.96 12.62
CA PHE A 189 -15.89 -10.30 12.21
C PHE A 189 -16.64 -10.99 13.34
N ILE A 190 -17.85 -11.48 13.04
CA ILE A 190 -18.70 -12.16 14.02
C ILE A 190 -18.12 -13.55 14.32
N GLY A 191 -18.04 -13.86 15.62
CA GLY A 191 -17.54 -15.13 16.15
C GLY A 191 -16.09 -15.08 16.66
N SER A 192 -15.67 -16.17 17.30
CA SER A 192 -14.34 -16.32 17.91
C SER A 192 -13.36 -17.18 17.10
N ASP A 193 -13.86 -18.05 16.21
CA ASP A 193 -13.05 -19.02 15.43
C ASP A 193 -12.55 -18.46 14.08
N ASN A 194 -12.29 -17.15 14.01
CA ASN A 194 -12.03 -16.42 12.77
C ASN A 194 -10.83 -16.97 11.99
N LYS A 195 -9.72 -17.29 12.69
CA LYS A 195 -8.50 -17.83 12.10
C LYS A 195 -8.73 -19.20 11.44
N ASN A 196 -9.37 -20.14 12.13
CA ASN A 196 -9.59 -21.47 11.57
C ASN A 196 -10.67 -21.45 10.49
N ARG A 197 -11.69 -20.59 10.64
CA ARG A 197 -12.69 -20.36 9.59
C ARG A 197 -12.05 -19.88 8.29
N PHE A 198 -11.15 -18.90 8.37
CA PHE A 198 -10.38 -18.48 7.21
C PHE A 198 -9.49 -19.61 6.67
N GLY A 199 -8.79 -20.35 7.52
CA GLY A 199 -7.97 -21.48 7.10
C GLY A 199 -8.77 -22.55 6.32
N ARG A 200 -9.99 -22.87 6.76
CA ARG A 200 -10.91 -23.79 6.08
C ARG A 200 -11.39 -23.23 4.73
N LEU A 201 -11.69 -21.93 4.67
CA LEU A 201 -12.10 -21.26 3.44
C LEU A 201 -10.95 -21.24 2.40
N LEU A 202 -9.75 -20.88 2.84
CA LEU A 202 -8.55 -20.86 2.01
C LEU A 202 -8.26 -22.24 1.43
N ARG A 203 -8.32 -23.29 2.27
CA ARG A 203 -8.13 -24.67 1.81
C ARG A 203 -9.17 -25.05 0.76
N ARG A 204 -10.45 -24.74 1.00
CA ARG A 204 -11.51 -24.99 0.03
C ARG A 204 -11.21 -24.31 -1.32
N VAL A 205 -10.80 -23.05 -1.32
CA VAL A 205 -10.47 -22.34 -2.57
C VAL A 205 -9.35 -23.06 -3.31
N ILE A 206 -8.28 -23.41 -2.59
CA ILE A 206 -7.12 -24.11 -3.15
C ILE A 206 -7.51 -25.48 -3.72
N ASP A 207 -8.37 -26.23 -3.03
CA ASP A 207 -8.83 -27.56 -3.46
C ASP A 207 -9.70 -27.52 -4.73
N HIS A 208 -10.18 -26.34 -5.16
CA HIS A 208 -11.00 -26.14 -6.37
C HIS A 208 -10.26 -25.37 -7.47
N LEU A 209 -8.94 -25.17 -7.35
CA LEU A 209 -8.15 -24.57 -8.43
C LEU A 209 -7.92 -25.59 -9.55
N SER A 210 -7.93 -25.10 -10.79
CA SER A 210 -7.48 -25.86 -11.97
C SER A 210 -5.96 -26.07 -11.97
N ASP A 211 -5.46 -26.98 -12.79
CA ASP A 211 -4.02 -27.25 -12.90
C ASP A 211 -3.24 -26.02 -13.39
N GLU A 212 -3.81 -25.23 -14.31
CA GLU A 212 -3.23 -23.96 -14.77
C GLU A 212 -3.15 -22.93 -13.63
N GLU A 213 -4.18 -22.86 -12.79
CA GLU A 213 -4.22 -21.96 -11.63
C GLU A 213 -3.26 -22.41 -10.52
N ILE A 214 -3.10 -23.72 -10.33
CA ILE A 214 -2.09 -24.28 -9.42
C ILE A 214 -0.69 -23.89 -9.89
N ALA A 215 -0.41 -23.90 -11.20
CA ALA A 215 0.87 -23.45 -11.73
C ALA A 215 1.16 -21.98 -11.38
N VAL A 216 0.14 -21.10 -11.40
CA VAL A 216 0.27 -19.70 -10.97
C VAL A 216 0.73 -19.58 -9.52
N LEU A 217 0.27 -20.45 -8.61
CA LEU A 217 0.70 -20.45 -7.21
C LEU A 217 2.22 -20.65 -7.06
N SER A 218 2.88 -21.25 -8.06
CA SER A 218 4.32 -21.53 -8.08
C SER A 218 4.81 -22.34 -6.87
N CYS A 219 3.92 -23.11 -6.24
CA CYS A 219 4.23 -23.97 -5.09
C CYS A 219 3.15 -25.05 -4.93
N ILE A 220 3.47 -26.06 -4.12
CA ILE A 220 2.57 -27.18 -3.87
C ILE A 220 1.35 -26.66 -3.08
N PRO A 221 0.10 -26.94 -3.52
CA PRO A 221 -1.13 -26.51 -2.83
C PRO A 221 -1.16 -26.84 -1.33
N SER A 222 -0.67 -28.03 -0.94
CA SER A 222 -0.60 -28.48 0.45
C SER A 222 0.31 -27.60 1.33
N ASP A 223 1.25 -26.89 0.73
CA ASP A 223 2.23 -26.06 1.43
C ASP A 223 1.76 -24.60 1.56
N ILE A 224 0.61 -24.27 0.97
CA ILE A 224 -0.10 -23.02 1.21
C ILE A 224 -0.98 -23.13 2.46
N GLY A 225 -1.04 -22.02 3.19
CA GLY A 225 -1.91 -21.85 4.35
C GLY A 225 -1.94 -20.40 4.81
N THR A 226 -2.57 -20.15 5.94
CA THR A 226 -2.68 -18.78 6.49
C THR A 226 -1.30 -18.13 6.68
N HIS A 227 -0.34 -18.86 7.23
CA HIS A 227 1.04 -18.36 7.38
C HIS A 227 1.74 -18.01 6.05
N SER A 228 1.33 -18.60 4.93
CA SER A 228 1.90 -18.30 3.61
C SER A 228 1.65 -16.87 3.17
N LEU A 229 0.50 -16.30 3.53
CA LEU A 229 0.12 -14.91 3.24
C LEU A 229 1.04 -13.95 3.98
N ARG A 230 1.24 -14.18 5.27
CA ARG A 230 2.12 -13.37 6.12
C ARG A 230 3.60 -13.46 5.71
N LYS A 231 4.07 -14.66 5.34
CA LYS A 231 5.43 -14.85 4.80
C LYS A 231 5.58 -14.19 3.44
N GLY A 232 4.57 -14.34 2.57
CA GLY A 232 4.53 -13.74 1.24
C GLY A 232 4.62 -12.22 1.29
N SER A 233 3.79 -11.57 2.13
CA SER A 233 3.79 -10.11 2.28
C SER A 233 5.13 -9.57 2.78
N SER A 234 5.76 -10.23 3.74
CA SER A 234 7.07 -9.80 4.25
C SER A 234 8.17 -9.99 3.20
N SER A 235 8.21 -11.15 2.55
CA SER A 235 9.21 -11.42 1.52
C SER A 235 9.05 -10.49 0.32
N TYR A 236 7.81 -10.19 -0.08
CA TYR A 236 7.52 -9.21 -1.12
C TYR A 236 8.08 -7.83 -0.78
N ALA A 237 7.79 -7.31 0.42
CA ALA A 237 8.28 -6.00 0.85
C ALA A 237 9.82 -5.95 0.93
N LEU A 238 10.45 -7.01 1.46
CA LEU A 238 11.91 -7.11 1.58
C LEU A 238 12.62 -7.31 0.24
N SER A 239 11.91 -7.76 -0.79
CA SER A 239 12.48 -7.99 -2.12
C SER A 239 12.50 -6.73 -3.01
N GLN A 240 11.91 -5.63 -2.58
CA GLN A 240 11.89 -4.40 -3.37
C GLN A 240 13.19 -3.62 -3.20
N VAL A 241 13.80 -3.24 -4.32
CA VAL A 241 14.95 -2.33 -4.35
C VAL A 241 14.49 -0.97 -3.82
N ASN A 242 15.22 -0.38 -2.88
CA ASN A 242 14.80 0.84 -2.16
C ASN A 242 13.49 0.69 -1.34
N GLY A 243 13.10 -0.55 -1.03
CA GLY A 243 11.99 -0.86 -0.12
C GLY A 243 12.29 -0.55 1.35
N PRO A 244 11.37 -0.90 2.26
CA PRO A 244 11.53 -0.69 3.69
C PRO A 244 12.68 -1.54 4.25
N THR A 245 13.26 -1.07 5.36
CA THR A 245 14.30 -1.83 6.04
C THR A 245 13.77 -3.15 6.59
N PRO A 246 14.62 -4.19 6.74
CA PRO A 246 14.21 -5.45 7.37
C PRO A 246 13.61 -5.26 8.76
N VAL A 247 14.15 -4.31 9.51
CA VAL A 247 13.68 -3.94 10.84
C VAL A 247 12.23 -3.45 10.79
N SER A 248 11.92 -2.50 9.91
CA SER A 248 10.56 -1.95 9.74
C SER A 248 9.54 -3.04 9.37
N VAL A 249 9.90 -3.96 8.47
CA VAL A 249 9.03 -5.08 8.09
C VAL A 249 8.79 -6.02 9.28
N TYR A 250 9.82 -6.36 10.05
CA TYR A 250 9.70 -7.23 11.22
C TYR A 250 8.86 -6.60 12.33
N LEU A 251 9.03 -5.30 12.59
CA LEU A 251 8.21 -4.55 13.53
C LEU A 251 6.75 -4.50 13.09
N ARG A 252 6.45 -4.23 11.80
CA ARG A 252 5.07 -4.29 11.27
C ARG A 252 4.44 -5.67 11.40
N MET A 253 5.23 -6.72 11.20
CA MET A 253 4.78 -8.10 11.47
C MET A 253 4.55 -8.36 12.97
N GLY A 254 5.01 -7.47 13.84
CA GLY A 254 4.98 -7.64 15.29
C GLY A 254 5.94 -8.71 15.77
N GLN A 255 7.06 -8.94 15.08
CA GLN A 255 8.11 -9.86 15.54
C GLN A 255 9.08 -9.15 16.48
N SER A 256 9.58 -9.87 17.48
CA SER A 256 10.72 -9.43 18.29
C SER A 256 11.99 -9.38 17.42
N LEU A 257 12.78 -8.32 17.59
CA LEU A 257 14.10 -8.13 17.02
C LEU A 257 15.20 -8.73 17.92
N GLY A 258 14.82 -9.27 19.07
CA GLY A 258 15.68 -9.88 20.09
C GLY A 258 15.96 -8.94 21.27
N LYS A 259 16.42 -9.53 22.38
CA LYS A 259 16.55 -8.87 23.70
C LYS A 259 17.25 -7.50 23.68
N LEU A 260 18.30 -7.34 22.88
CA LEU A 260 19.03 -6.08 22.82
C LEU A 260 18.32 -5.06 21.92
N LYS A 261 17.96 -5.47 20.71
CA LYS A 261 17.42 -4.57 19.67
C LYS A 261 16.04 -4.03 20.04
N ASP A 262 15.21 -4.84 20.70
CA ASP A 262 13.87 -4.43 21.16
C ASP A 262 13.92 -3.25 22.16
N ARG A 263 15.06 -2.99 22.82
CA ARG A 263 15.22 -1.88 23.78
C ARG A 263 15.55 -0.53 23.15
N TYR A 264 15.97 -0.51 21.88
CA TYR A 264 16.48 0.70 21.22
C TYR A 264 15.79 1.01 19.90
N ILE A 265 15.14 0.01 19.30
CA ILE A 265 14.52 0.14 18.00
C ILE A 265 13.01 0.05 18.19
N HIS A 266 12.36 1.18 17.99
CA HIS A 266 10.91 1.30 18.10
C HIS A 266 10.24 1.39 16.73
N PHE A 267 8.92 1.21 16.73
CA PHE A 267 8.08 1.39 15.57
C PHE A 267 8.25 2.79 14.97
N GLY A 268 8.44 2.86 13.65
CA GLY A 268 8.57 4.12 12.90
C GLY A 268 7.44 4.26 11.89
N GLU A 269 6.58 5.26 12.09
CA GLU A 269 5.35 5.50 11.33
C GLU A 269 5.59 5.57 9.82
N GLY A 270 6.52 6.41 9.36
CA GLY A 270 6.79 6.59 7.93
C GLY A 270 7.22 5.30 7.22
N THR A 271 7.95 4.41 7.91
CA THR A 271 8.34 3.12 7.34
C THR A 271 7.20 2.10 7.34
N ASP A 272 6.27 2.20 8.29
CA ASP A 272 5.06 1.39 8.31
C ASP A 272 4.07 1.82 7.22
N GLN A 273 3.92 3.13 7.00
CA GLN A 273 3.16 3.71 5.90
C GLN A 273 3.67 3.19 4.54
N LEU A 274 5.00 3.24 4.32
CA LEU A 274 5.65 2.65 3.14
C LEU A 274 5.34 1.15 3.00
N CYS A 275 5.54 0.37 4.07
CA CYS A 275 5.21 -1.05 4.07
C CYS A 275 3.72 -1.28 3.72
N GLY A 276 2.82 -0.48 4.29
CA GLY A 276 1.38 -0.57 4.10
C GLY A 276 0.97 -0.40 2.65
N ARG A 277 1.50 0.61 1.97
CA ARG A 277 1.27 0.82 0.53
C ARG A 277 1.73 -0.37 -0.31
N MET A 278 2.95 -0.84 -0.05
CA MET A 278 3.54 -1.94 -0.82
C MET A 278 2.75 -3.23 -0.65
N ILE A 279 2.44 -3.63 0.59
CA ILE A 279 1.73 -4.90 0.83
C ILE A 279 0.25 -4.86 0.41
N THR A 280 -0.32 -3.65 0.27
CA THR A 280 -1.63 -3.41 -0.35
C THR A 280 -1.59 -3.66 -1.87
N GLY A 281 -0.40 -3.75 -2.45
CA GLY A 281 -0.18 -4.00 -3.88
C GLY A 281 -0.19 -2.72 -4.73
N LEU A 282 0.07 -1.55 -4.13
CA LEU A 282 0.28 -0.35 -4.94
C LEU A 282 1.57 -0.49 -5.76
N PRO A 283 1.61 0.04 -7.00
CA PRO A 283 2.70 -0.17 -7.94
C PRO A 283 3.94 0.63 -7.54
N PHE A 284 4.82 0.03 -6.72
CA PHE A 284 5.97 0.69 -6.07
C PHE A 284 6.91 1.46 -7.02
N ASN A 285 7.08 1.01 -8.26
CA ASN A 285 7.96 1.65 -9.24
C ASN A 285 7.22 2.63 -10.18
N SER A 286 6.04 3.11 -9.78
CA SER A 286 5.18 3.98 -10.56
C SER A 286 4.76 5.19 -9.74
N GLU A 287 4.47 6.31 -10.41
CA GLU A 287 3.85 7.48 -9.79
C GLU A 287 2.51 7.12 -9.12
N GLN A 288 1.83 6.11 -9.66
CA GLN A 288 0.59 5.56 -9.10
C GLN A 288 0.75 5.02 -7.67
N PHE A 289 1.97 4.81 -7.20
CA PHE A 289 2.23 4.46 -5.80
C PHE A 289 1.82 5.56 -4.81
N VAL A 290 1.90 6.82 -5.24
CA VAL A 290 1.60 7.99 -4.41
C VAL A 290 0.14 8.44 -4.52
N ASP A 291 -0.69 7.65 -5.20
CA ASP A 291 -2.06 8.03 -5.47
C ASP A 291 -2.95 7.90 -4.24
N LEU A 292 -3.74 8.94 -4.08
CA LEU A 292 -4.80 9.06 -3.10
C LEU A 292 -6.10 8.61 -3.77
N ALA A 293 -6.64 7.49 -3.33
CA ALA A 293 -7.97 7.06 -3.74
C ALA A 293 -9.03 7.87 -2.97
N ILE A 294 -9.29 9.10 -3.44
CA ILE A 294 -10.26 10.01 -2.84
C ILE A 294 -11.48 10.05 -3.74
N ILE A 295 -12.63 9.75 -3.17
CA ILE A 295 -13.85 10.22 -3.82
C ILE A 295 -14.17 11.59 -3.30
N HIS A 296 -14.28 12.51 -4.26
CA HIS A 296 -14.93 13.80 -4.07
C HIS A 296 -16.34 13.58 -3.56
N VAL A 297 -16.52 13.80 -2.27
CA VAL A 297 -17.80 14.24 -1.71
C VAL A 297 -17.43 15.41 -0.81
N GLU A 298 -18.04 16.58 -1.01
CA GLU A 298 -17.75 17.89 -0.39
C GLU A 298 -17.94 17.95 1.15
N TYR A 299 -17.80 16.84 1.87
CA TYR A 299 -18.06 16.77 3.30
C TYR A 299 -16.87 16.17 4.05
N GLU A 300 -16.43 16.84 5.10
CA GLU A 300 -15.24 16.54 5.95
C GLU A 300 -15.28 15.20 6.72
N GLN A 301 -16.19 14.28 6.41
CA GLN A 301 -16.38 13.09 7.23
C GLN A 301 -15.62 11.86 6.72
N ARG A 302 -14.71 11.37 7.56
CA ARG A 302 -13.87 10.16 7.41
C ARG A 302 -14.63 8.88 7.01
N PHE A 303 -15.96 8.83 7.16
CA PHE A 303 -16.82 7.73 6.70
C PHE A 303 -16.96 7.65 5.16
N LEU A 304 -16.62 8.74 4.44
CA LEU A 304 -16.78 8.87 3.00
C LEU A 304 -15.70 8.16 2.18
N PHE A 305 -14.49 7.92 2.72
CA PHE A 305 -13.44 7.17 2.01
C PHE A 305 -13.87 5.74 1.65
N PHE A 306 -14.64 5.11 2.55
CA PHE A 306 -15.21 3.79 2.30
C PHE A 306 -16.27 3.79 1.20
N LEU A 307 -17.20 4.76 1.25
CA LEU A 307 -18.17 4.92 0.17
C LEU A 307 -17.46 5.26 -1.15
N GLY A 308 -16.35 5.96 -1.01
CA GLY A 308 -15.42 6.29 -2.05
C GLY A 308 -14.97 5.06 -2.84
N SER A 309 -14.24 4.17 -2.18
CA SER A 309 -13.77 2.95 -2.83
C SER A 309 -14.90 2.14 -3.49
N VAL A 310 -16.11 2.10 -2.89
CA VAL A 310 -17.25 1.38 -3.48
C VAL A 310 -17.74 1.99 -4.79
N ILE A 311 -17.89 3.31 -4.86
CA ILE A 311 -18.35 3.99 -6.07
C ILE A 311 -17.29 3.88 -7.17
N HIS A 312 -16.00 4.06 -6.83
CA HIS A 312 -14.88 3.90 -7.78
C HIS A 312 -14.87 2.51 -8.40
N HIS A 313 -15.07 1.48 -7.56
CA HIS A 313 -15.06 0.08 -7.97
C HIS A 313 -16.44 -0.46 -8.37
N GLU A 314 -17.45 0.39 -8.52
CA GLU A 314 -18.85 -0.05 -8.68
C GLU A 314 -19.07 -0.92 -9.92
N GLN A 315 -18.51 -0.49 -11.06
CA GLN A 315 -18.61 -1.23 -12.32
C GLN A 315 -17.90 -2.59 -12.22
N TYR A 316 -16.72 -2.61 -11.60
CA TYR A 316 -15.98 -3.85 -11.34
C TYR A 316 -16.79 -4.81 -10.47
N LEU A 317 -17.41 -4.32 -9.39
CA LEU A 317 -18.23 -5.13 -8.49
C LEU A 317 -19.41 -5.76 -9.23
N ARG A 318 -20.10 -5.01 -10.12
CA ARG A 318 -21.19 -5.55 -10.94
C ARG A 318 -20.75 -6.58 -11.96
N ALA A 319 -19.58 -6.38 -12.56
CA ALA A 319 -19.03 -7.32 -13.54
C ALA A 319 -18.52 -8.61 -12.90
N THR A 320 -18.02 -8.53 -11.66
CA THR A 320 -17.26 -9.61 -11.01
C THR A 320 -18.07 -10.42 -10.01
N LEU A 321 -18.99 -9.78 -9.27
CA LEU A 321 -19.79 -10.46 -8.25
C LEU A 321 -21.09 -11.03 -8.81
N SER A 322 -21.59 -12.10 -8.20
CA SER A 322 -22.90 -12.67 -8.53
C SER A 322 -24.01 -11.60 -8.48
N PRO A 323 -24.97 -11.55 -9.42
CA PRO A 323 -26.11 -10.64 -9.35
C PRO A 323 -26.95 -10.78 -8.07
N THR A 324 -26.92 -11.95 -7.42
CA THR A 324 -27.61 -12.22 -6.15
C THR A 324 -26.82 -11.79 -4.92
N HIS A 325 -25.64 -11.18 -5.10
CA HIS A 325 -24.77 -10.76 -4.02
C HIS A 325 -25.46 -9.69 -3.12
N PRO A 326 -25.42 -9.83 -1.78
CA PRO A 326 -26.17 -8.97 -0.87
C PRO A 326 -25.75 -7.50 -0.90
N ILE A 327 -24.54 -7.20 -1.36
CA ILE A 327 -24.10 -5.80 -1.56
C ILE A 327 -25.07 -5.01 -2.43
N PHE A 328 -25.67 -5.65 -3.45
CA PHE A 328 -26.61 -4.99 -4.36
C PHE A 328 -27.97 -4.71 -3.72
N LYS A 329 -28.25 -5.29 -2.55
CA LYS A 329 -29.41 -4.95 -1.72
C LYS A 329 -29.12 -3.79 -0.76
N ALA A 330 -27.86 -3.50 -0.45
CA ALA A 330 -27.49 -2.40 0.42
C ALA A 330 -27.96 -1.06 -0.18
N ARG A 331 -28.42 -0.12 0.66
CA ARG A 331 -28.96 1.18 0.22
C ARG A 331 -28.01 1.97 -0.69
N ALA A 332 -26.71 1.80 -0.50
CA ALA A 332 -25.68 2.39 -1.37
C ALA A 332 -25.83 1.99 -2.85
N PHE A 333 -26.42 0.83 -3.14
CA PHE A 333 -26.69 0.32 -4.48
C PHE A 333 -28.18 0.33 -4.86
N SER A 334 -29.07 0.06 -3.91
CA SER A 334 -30.50 -0.08 -4.17
C SER A 334 -31.29 1.23 -4.10
N SER A 335 -30.77 2.26 -3.43
CA SER A 335 -31.48 3.53 -3.20
C SER A 335 -30.67 4.78 -3.58
N ASN A 336 -29.40 4.63 -3.94
CA ASN A 336 -28.57 5.77 -4.37
C ASN A 336 -28.83 6.10 -5.85
N GLN A 337 -29.75 7.03 -6.11
CA GLN A 337 -30.05 7.52 -7.46
C GLN A 337 -28.87 8.26 -8.12
N LEU A 338 -27.90 8.71 -7.34
CA LEU A 338 -26.70 9.40 -7.81
C LEU A 338 -25.56 8.43 -8.14
N LEU A 339 -25.66 7.14 -7.80
CA LEU A 339 -24.58 6.18 -7.99
C LEU A 339 -24.11 6.14 -9.45
N SER A 340 -25.04 6.15 -10.40
CA SER A 340 -24.73 6.18 -11.84
C SER A 340 -24.08 7.48 -12.28
N LYS A 341 -24.47 8.61 -11.69
CA LYS A 341 -23.87 9.94 -11.94
C LYS A 341 -22.50 10.10 -11.30
N GLN A 342 -22.23 9.37 -10.22
CA GLN A 342 -20.97 9.38 -9.48
C GLN A 342 -19.91 8.45 -10.10
N ARG A 343 -20.29 7.60 -11.06
CA ARG A 343 -19.35 6.75 -11.82
C ARG A 343 -18.34 7.62 -12.54
N GLY A 344 -17.06 7.32 -12.39
CA GLY A 344 -15.97 8.06 -13.04
C GLY A 344 -15.71 9.45 -12.46
N LEU A 345 -16.50 9.92 -11.48
CA LEU A 345 -16.22 11.16 -10.75
C LEU A 345 -15.19 10.97 -9.61
N THR A 346 -14.68 9.75 -9.44
CA THR A 346 -13.57 9.50 -8.52
C THR A 346 -12.30 10.09 -9.12
N VAL A 347 -11.67 11.01 -8.40
CA VAL A 347 -10.39 11.59 -8.82
C VAL A 347 -9.31 10.94 -7.98
N LEU A 348 -8.39 10.26 -8.66
CA LEU A 348 -7.15 9.82 -8.03
C LEU A 348 -6.22 11.03 -8.00
N ALA A 349 -5.95 11.54 -6.79
CA ALA A 349 -5.05 12.67 -6.61
C ALA A 349 -3.63 12.16 -6.37
N ILE A 350 -2.64 12.71 -7.09
CA ILE A 350 -1.25 12.25 -7.02
C ILE A 350 -0.54 13.01 -5.90
N GLY A 351 -0.20 12.33 -4.81
CA GLY A 351 0.60 12.87 -3.71
C GLY A 351 -0.12 13.88 -2.81
N SER A 352 -0.96 14.75 -3.35
CA SER A 352 -1.81 15.66 -2.57
C SER A 352 -3.11 15.98 -3.29
N SER A 353 -4.16 16.20 -2.51
CA SER A 353 -5.46 16.64 -3.02
C SER A 353 -5.64 18.14 -2.78
N SER A 354 -5.82 18.90 -3.85
CA SER A 354 -6.12 20.33 -3.78
C SER A 354 -7.51 20.62 -3.19
N VAL A 355 -8.40 19.62 -3.13
CA VAL A 355 -9.78 19.82 -2.69
C VAL A 355 -9.99 19.54 -1.21
N CYS A 356 -9.39 18.47 -0.66
CA CYS A 356 -9.49 18.17 0.77
C CYS A 356 -8.19 18.42 1.55
N GLY A 357 -7.12 18.85 0.89
CA GLY A 357 -5.81 19.10 1.51
C GLY A 357 -5.05 17.83 1.93
N MET A 358 -5.62 16.64 1.69
CA MET A 358 -4.99 15.37 2.09
C MET A 358 -3.68 15.13 1.35
N LYS A 359 -2.69 14.59 2.04
CA LYS A 359 -1.37 14.26 1.50
C LYS A 359 -1.10 12.77 1.60
N ALA A 360 -0.40 12.24 0.61
CA ALA A 360 0.02 10.86 0.57
C ALA A 360 1.15 10.62 1.58
N THR A 361 0.94 9.68 2.48
CA THR A 361 1.91 9.32 3.53
C THR A 361 2.83 8.16 3.11
N GLY A 362 3.99 7.98 3.73
CA GLY A 362 4.89 6.84 3.43
C GLY A 362 5.50 6.81 2.01
N ILE A 363 5.72 7.98 1.41
CA ILE A 363 6.28 8.10 0.05
C ILE A 363 7.81 8.05 0.09
N PRO A 364 8.46 7.13 -0.65
CA PRO A 364 9.90 7.13 -0.83
C PRO A 364 10.40 8.45 -1.44
N ALA A 365 11.53 8.96 -0.95
CA ALA A 365 12.11 10.21 -1.43
C ALA A 365 12.31 10.25 -2.96
N HIS A 366 12.73 9.14 -3.56
CA HIS A 366 12.92 9.07 -5.02
C HIS A 366 11.63 9.27 -5.82
N LEU A 367 10.47 8.84 -5.30
CA LEU A 367 9.17 9.07 -5.95
C LEU A 367 8.68 10.51 -5.75
N ALA A 368 8.96 11.11 -4.59
CA ALA A 368 8.69 12.53 -4.38
C ALA A 368 9.48 13.40 -5.38
N ILE A 369 10.78 13.10 -5.56
CA ILE A 369 11.63 13.78 -6.55
C ILE A 369 11.15 13.51 -7.98
N ALA A 370 10.81 12.26 -8.32
CA ALA A 370 10.32 11.92 -9.66
C ALA A 370 9.06 12.73 -10.04
N LYS A 371 8.16 12.95 -9.06
CA LYS A 371 6.99 13.79 -9.24
C LYS A 371 7.37 15.24 -9.56
N GLU A 372 8.25 15.86 -8.75
CA GLU A 372 8.72 17.23 -8.99
C GLU A 372 9.41 17.37 -10.36
N VAL A 373 10.24 16.39 -10.74
CA VAL A 373 10.90 16.37 -12.06
C VAL A 373 9.89 16.29 -13.20
N LYS A 374 8.79 15.54 -13.04
CA LYS A 374 7.73 15.47 -14.04
C LYS A 374 6.98 16.80 -14.16
N GLU A 375 6.62 17.42 -13.03
CA GLU A 375 5.96 18.73 -13.01
C GLU A 375 6.83 19.78 -13.73
N LEU A 376 8.13 19.82 -13.43
CA LEU A 376 9.09 20.69 -14.13
C LEU A 376 9.19 20.39 -15.63
N ARG A 377 9.13 19.12 -16.02
CA ARG A 377 9.16 18.72 -17.44
C ARG A 377 7.90 19.20 -18.17
N ASP A 378 6.73 19.07 -17.55
CA ASP A 378 5.46 19.51 -18.12
C ASP A 378 5.42 21.03 -18.27
N GLU A 379 5.92 21.77 -17.28
CA GLU A 379 6.11 23.23 -17.37
C GLU A 379 7.06 23.61 -18.51
N ALA A 380 8.20 22.92 -18.66
CA ALA A 380 9.15 23.16 -19.75
C ALA A 380 8.51 22.90 -21.13
N VAL A 381 7.67 21.88 -21.26
CA VAL A 381 6.92 21.61 -22.51
C VAL A 381 5.93 22.73 -22.81
N ASN A 382 5.22 23.24 -21.79
CA ASN A 382 4.29 24.35 -21.97
C ASN A 382 5.01 25.64 -22.37
N LEU A 383 6.11 25.99 -21.69
CA LEU A 383 6.94 27.15 -22.05
C LEU A 383 7.51 27.03 -23.47
N ASN A 384 7.96 25.84 -23.86
CA ASN A 384 8.43 25.61 -25.22
C ASN A 384 7.30 25.75 -26.25
N ARG A 385 6.07 25.32 -25.92
CA ARG A 385 4.90 25.53 -26.78
C ARG A 385 4.59 27.03 -26.94
N GLU A 386 4.56 27.78 -25.84
CA GLU A 386 4.34 29.22 -25.85
C GLU A 386 5.44 29.96 -26.63
N SER A 387 6.70 29.59 -26.45
CA SER A 387 7.83 30.16 -27.19
C SER A 387 7.72 29.90 -28.69
N ASN A 388 7.35 28.68 -29.09
CA ASN A 388 7.15 28.35 -30.51
C ASN A 388 5.94 29.08 -31.10
N GLN A 389 4.86 29.25 -30.33
CA GLN A 389 3.71 30.05 -30.74
C GLN A 389 4.11 31.51 -30.95
N LEU A 390 4.80 32.12 -29.99
CA LEU A 390 5.28 33.49 -30.09
C LEU A 390 6.23 33.69 -31.28
N LYS A 391 7.13 32.72 -31.52
CA LYS A 391 8.01 32.71 -32.69
C LYS A 391 7.22 32.67 -34.00
N THR A 392 6.16 31.86 -34.07
CA THR A 392 5.27 31.80 -35.22
C THR A 392 4.56 33.14 -35.41
N ASP A 393 3.99 33.71 -34.34
CA ASP A 393 3.28 34.98 -34.41
C ASP A 393 4.18 36.13 -34.91
N ILE A 394 5.44 36.18 -34.47
CA ILE A 394 6.44 37.18 -34.93
C ILE A 394 6.87 36.94 -36.38
N THR A 395 7.03 35.69 -36.81
CA THR A 395 7.60 35.39 -38.13
C THR A 395 6.57 35.38 -39.27
N THR A 396 5.31 35.06 -38.99
CA THR A 396 4.27 34.94 -40.03
C THR A 396 3.12 35.91 -39.81
N THR A 397 2.50 35.89 -38.64
CA THR A 397 1.23 36.59 -38.40
C THR A 397 1.42 38.11 -38.34
N GLN A 398 2.46 38.56 -37.64
CA GLN A 398 2.72 39.98 -37.44
C GLN A 398 3.15 40.70 -38.74
N PRO A 399 4.07 40.16 -39.57
CA PRO A 399 4.40 40.75 -40.88
C PRO A 399 3.19 40.86 -41.81
N ASP A 400 2.32 39.85 -41.85
CA ASP A 400 1.13 39.85 -42.70
C ASP A 400 0.12 40.91 -42.26
N MET A 401 -0.11 41.05 -40.96
CA MET A 401 -0.96 42.12 -40.40
C MET A 401 -0.40 43.51 -40.67
N VAL A 402 0.92 43.70 -40.51
CA VAL A 402 1.61 44.95 -40.81
C VAL A 402 1.45 45.30 -42.29
N SER A 403 1.71 44.33 -43.18
CA SER A 403 1.53 44.48 -44.62
C SER A 403 0.10 44.85 -44.99
N ALA A 404 -0.90 44.13 -44.45
CA ALA A 404 -2.31 44.39 -44.71
C ALA A 404 -2.75 45.79 -44.23
N LYS A 405 -2.28 46.24 -43.06
CA LYS A 405 -2.57 47.58 -42.54
C LYS A 405 -1.93 48.66 -43.42
N VAL A 406 -0.66 48.50 -43.80
CA VAL A 406 0.03 49.42 -44.72
C VAL A 406 -0.71 49.54 -46.05
N VAL A 407 -1.15 48.42 -46.64
CA VAL A 407 -1.93 48.41 -47.89
C VAL A 407 -3.28 49.10 -47.72
N THR A 408 -3.96 48.89 -46.60
CA THR A 408 -5.26 49.49 -46.31
C THR A 408 -5.16 51.01 -46.15
N GLU A 409 -4.21 51.49 -45.36
CA GLU A 409 -3.95 52.93 -45.16
C GLU A 409 -3.56 53.60 -46.48
N LEU A 410 -2.65 52.96 -47.24
CA LEU A 410 -2.33 53.41 -48.59
C LEU A 410 -3.59 53.57 -49.44
N ARG A 411 -4.44 52.53 -49.53
CA ARG A 411 -5.69 52.57 -50.32
C ARG A 411 -6.66 53.66 -49.87
N GLN A 412 -6.82 53.90 -48.56
CA GLN A 412 -7.70 54.95 -48.06
C GLN A 412 -7.23 56.35 -48.45
N HIS A 413 -5.92 56.58 -48.46
CA HIS A 413 -5.32 57.82 -48.95
C HIS A 413 -5.37 57.98 -50.49
N PHE A 414 -5.72 56.93 -51.25
CA PHE A 414 -5.82 56.97 -52.72
C PHE A 414 -7.25 57.11 -53.27
N VAL A 415 -8.31 57.05 -52.44
CA VAL A 415 -9.69 57.28 -52.90
C VAL A 415 -9.93 58.79 -53.06
N VAL A 416 -9.58 59.31 -54.24
CA VAL A 416 -9.97 60.64 -54.69
C VAL A 416 -10.75 60.51 -56.00
N ASN A 417 -11.96 61.09 -56.04
CA ASN A 417 -12.78 61.22 -57.25
C ASN A 417 -12.12 62.18 -58.26
N GLY A 418 -11.01 61.74 -58.88
CA GLY A 418 -10.22 62.53 -59.81
C GLY A 418 -8.73 62.45 -59.49
N VAL A 419 -7.96 62.04 -60.49
CA VAL A 419 -6.54 61.66 -60.40
C VAL A 419 -5.67 62.87 -60.00
N ALA A 420 -5.25 62.96 -58.74
CA ALA A 420 -4.17 63.85 -58.30
C ALA A 420 -2.85 63.05 -58.19
N PRO A 421 -1.73 63.52 -58.77
CA PRO A 421 -0.46 62.81 -58.70
C PRO A 421 0.15 62.91 -57.29
N VAL A 422 0.52 61.75 -56.74
CA VAL A 422 1.12 61.63 -55.41
C VAL A 422 2.55 62.14 -55.45
N SER A 423 2.91 63.05 -54.55
CA SER A 423 4.28 63.55 -54.47
C SER A 423 5.18 62.62 -53.66
N LEU A 424 6.48 62.64 -53.94
CA LEU A 424 7.49 61.96 -53.12
C LEU A 424 7.46 62.43 -51.64
N GLN A 425 7.04 63.68 -51.41
CA GLN A 425 6.89 64.25 -50.08
C GLN A 425 5.78 63.53 -49.30
N ASP A 426 4.63 63.29 -49.93
CA ASP A 426 3.47 62.64 -49.32
C ASP A 426 3.78 61.19 -48.90
N LEU A 427 4.48 60.44 -49.76
CA LEU A 427 4.95 59.09 -49.45
C LEU A 427 5.96 59.08 -48.30
N THR A 428 6.81 60.10 -48.21
CA THR A 428 7.81 60.22 -47.14
C THR A 428 7.16 60.51 -45.79
N ILE A 429 6.12 61.35 -45.77
CA ILE A 429 5.32 61.67 -44.58
C ILE A 429 4.57 60.42 -44.10
N LEU A 430 3.88 59.71 -45.01
CA LEU A 430 3.15 58.49 -44.69
C LEU A 430 4.09 57.41 -44.11
N ARG A 431 5.25 57.20 -44.75
CA ARG A 431 6.27 56.25 -44.26
C ARG A 431 6.75 56.62 -42.86
N LYS A 432 7.03 57.90 -42.59
CA LYS A 432 7.45 58.35 -41.25
C LYS A 432 6.36 58.09 -40.20
N GLY A 433 5.10 58.41 -40.52
CA GLY A 433 3.97 58.17 -39.63
C GLY A 433 3.81 56.69 -39.26
N LEU A 434 3.80 55.81 -40.26
CA LEU A 434 3.70 54.36 -40.05
C LEU A 434 4.88 53.81 -39.22
N VAL A 435 6.11 54.25 -39.50
CA VAL A 435 7.30 53.80 -38.75
C VAL A 435 7.24 54.20 -37.28
N GLU A 436 6.79 55.42 -36.98
CA GLU A 436 6.65 55.90 -35.60
C GLU A 436 5.50 55.21 -34.85
N GLU A 437 4.38 54.93 -35.52
CA GLU A 437 3.29 54.16 -34.95
C GLU A 437 3.72 52.72 -34.63
N PHE A 438 4.43 52.05 -35.54
CA PHE A 438 4.97 50.71 -35.31
C PHE A 438 6.04 50.70 -34.22
N ARG A 439 6.95 51.69 -34.17
CA ARG A 439 7.92 51.83 -33.08
C ARG A 439 7.24 52.01 -31.74
N SER A 440 6.23 52.88 -31.66
CA SER A 440 5.48 53.11 -30.43
C SER A 440 4.80 51.82 -29.95
N ALA A 441 4.18 51.07 -30.87
CA ALA A 441 3.57 49.77 -30.55
C ALA A 441 4.60 48.73 -30.06
N ILE A 442 5.78 48.64 -30.68
CA ILE A 442 6.85 47.70 -30.27
C ILE A 442 7.44 48.08 -28.91
N THR A 443 7.60 49.38 -28.63
CA THR A 443 8.19 49.86 -27.37
C THR A 443 7.31 49.50 -26.17
N VAL A 444 5.99 49.44 -26.35
CA VAL A 444 5.04 48.96 -25.33
C VAL A 444 5.27 47.48 -24.97
N PHE A 445 5.75 46.65 -25.90
CA PHE A 445 6.10 45.25 -25.63
C PHE A 445 7.51 45.06 -25.03
N GLN A 446 8.42 46.03 -25.19
CA GLN A 446 9.81 45.96 -24.72
C GLN A 446 10.03 46.54 -23.31
N SER A 447 9.01 47.11 -22.67
CA SER A 447 9.10 47.47 -21.25
C SER A 447 9.41 46.21 -20.44
N PRO A 448 10.45 46.19 -19.59
CA PRO A 448 10.73 45.05 -18.74
C PRO A 448 9.49 44.79 -17.89
N ARG A 449 8.90 43.60 -18.00
CA ARG A 449 8.13 43.07 -16.88
C ARG A 449 9.13 42.97 -15.74
N GLN A 450 9.16 43.97 -14.87
CA GLN A 450 9.74 43.81 -13.55
C GLN A 450 8.95 42.68 -12.89
N ASN A 451 9.49 41.47 -12.98
CA ASN A 451 9.11 40.41 -12.09
C ASN A 451 9.48 40.90 -10.69
N GLU A 452 8.48 41.28 -9.91
CA GLU A 452 8.56 41.24 -8.45
C GLU A 452 8.75 39.77 -8.03
N TYR A 453 9.96 39.25 -8.20
CA TYR A 453 10.43 38.12 -7.41
C TYR A 453 10.69 38.64 -6.01
N SER A 454 9.63 38.66 -5.20
CA SER A 454 9.79 38.70 -3.74
C SER A 454 10.44 37.38 -3.33
N ALA A 455 11.73 37.40 -3.01
CA ALA A 455 12.39 36.27 -2.36
C ALA A 455 11.57 35.85 -1.13
N PRO A 456 11.37 34.54 -0.89
CA PRO A 456 10.69 34.11 0.33
C PRO A 456 11.55 34.56 1.52
N LYS A 457 10.94 35.34 2.41
CA LYS A 457 11.55 35.66 3.71
C LYS A 457 11.80 34.33 4.43
N GLU A 458 13.07 34.00 4.63
CA GLU A 458 13.47 33.01 5.62
C GLU A 458 12.90 33.46 6.97
N SER A 459 11.87 32.75 7.44
CA SER A 459 11.47 32.81 8.84
C SER A 459 12.53 32.06 9.66
N LEU A 460 13.62 32.75 9.95
CA LEU A 460 14.46 32.43 11.10
C LEU A 460 13.59 32.62 12.35
N CYS A 461 12.98 31.53 12.82
CA CYS A 461 12.50 31.44 14.19
C CYS A 461 13.71 31.56 15.11
N HIS A 462 14.04 32.79 15.51
CA HIS A 462 14.73 33.04 16.77
C HIS A 462 13.80 32.58 17.90
N ASN A 463 14.14 31.44 18.49
CA ASN A 463 13.72 31.14 19.86
C ASN A 463 14.41 32.15 20.78
N GLY A 464 13.60 32.99 21.42
CA GLY A 464 14.00 33.71 22.62
C GLY A 464 14.14 32.76 23.81
N ASP A 465 14.94 33.22 24.77
CA ASP A 465 14.99 32.84 26.18
C ASP A 465 15.50 31.45 26.57
N LEU A 466 16.83 31.38 26.72
CA LEU A 466 17.44 30.72 27.87
C LEU A 466 18.28 31.74 28.63
N GLY A 467 17.82 32.05 29.84
CA GLY A 467 18.38 33.06 30.72
C GLY A 467 19.82 32.79 31.15
N SER A 468 20.56 33.87 31.33
CA SER A 468 21.83 33.88 32.04
C SER A 468 21.60 33.61 33.53
N GLY A 469 22.33 32.66 34.09
CA GLY A 469 22.36 32.38 35.52
C GLY A 469 23.66 31.72 35.92
N MET A 470 24.68 32.55 36.10
CA MET A 470 25.86 32.41 36.98
C MET A 470 26.68 31.10 36.97
N VAL A 471 27.90 31.25 36.46
CA VAL A 471 29.08 30.51 36.93
C VAL A 471 29.51 31.10 38.27
N GLY A 472 29.67 30.26 39.29
CA GLY A 472 30.23 30.63 40.58
C GLY A 472 30.48 29.40 41.47
N ASN A 473 31.75 28.96 41.47
CA ASN A 473 32.43 28.01 42.37
C ASN A 473 31.96 26.55 42.45
#